data_AF-A0A173MKV2-F1
#
_entry.id   AF-A0A173MKV2-F1
#
_cell.length_a   1.000
_cell.length_b   1.000
_cell.length_c   1.000
_cell.angle_alpha   90.00
_cell.angle_beta   90.00
_cell.angle_gamma   90.00
#
_symmetry.space_group_name_H-M   'P 1'
#
loop_
_entity.id
_entity.type
_entity.pdbx_description
1 polymer ?
#
loop_
_entity_poly.entity_id
_entity_poly.type
_entity_poly.pdbx_seq_one_letter_code
_entity_poly.pdbx_strand_id
1 'polypeptide(L)'
;MTMKLLLVMAFCTLTINSHAEYKAFTLYKGKTVASASAIVTRLCSEITITADQKTKVTEIISTFIDEKNKILPLQESNKAAYEEKRASYFKILKAKLSEVLLKVQLEKFLQLKPKVAETDNTLYYLFY
;
A
#
# COMPACT_ATOMS: atom_id res chain seq x y z
N MET A 1 49.36 10.09 -37.88
CA MET A 1 49.38 10.51 -36.47
C MET A 1 47.95 10.41 -35.93
N THR A 2 47.49 9.22 -35.54
CA THR A 2 47.47 8.66 -34.16
C THR A 2 46.58 9.41 -33.17
N MET A 3 45.39 8.84 -32.94
CA MET A 3 44.58 8.69 -31.70
C MET A 3 44.65 9.72 -30.56
N LYS A 4 43.46 10.13 -30.08
CA LYS A 4 42.96 10.06 -28.68
C LYS A 4 41.45 10.37 -28.69
N LEU A 5 40.51 9.44 -28.52
CA LEU A 5 40.18 8.64 -27.32
C LEU A 5 39.39 9.45 -26.26
N LEU A 6 38.15 8.99 -26.03
CA LEU A 6 37.36 8.93 -24.77
C LEU A 6 36.29 9.99 -24.40
N LEU A 7 35.08 9.44 -24.20
CA LEU A 7 34.10 9.66 -23.11
C LEU A 7 33.24 10.95 -23.23
N VAL A 8 31.91 10.97 -23.11
CA VAL A 8 30.95 10.38 -22.14
C VAL A 8 29.55 10.44 -22.82
N MET A 9 28.82 9.35 -23.11
CA MET A 9 27.98 8.53 -22.21
C MET A 9 27.04 9.31 -21.27
N ALA A 10 25.97 9.89 -21.80
CA ALA A 10 24.73 10.14 -21.05
C ALA A 10 23.58 10.58 -21.99
N PHE A 11 23.08 9.67 -22.84
CA PHE A 11 21.78 9.90 -23.45
C PHE A 11 20.70 9.30 -22.56
N CYS A 12 19.88 10.20 -22.02
CA CYS A 12 18.69 9.97 -21.24
C CYS A 12 17.86 8.79 -21.75
N THR A 13 17.70 7.77 -20.90
CA THR A 13 16.41 7.10 -20.78
C THR A 13 16.00 7.14 -19.32
N LEU A 14 15.39 8.28 -18.95
CA LEU A 14 14.42 8.31 -17.87
C LEU A 14 13.32 7.32 -18.27
N THR A 15 13.37 6.10 -17.72
CA THR A 15 12.18 5.26 -17.67
C THR A 15 11.22 5.98 -16.74
N ILE A 16 10.27 6.68 -17.34
CA ILE A 16 9.11 7.23 -16.67
C ILE A 16 8.37 6.01 -16.12
N ASN A 17 8.56 5.72 -14.84
CA ASN A 17 7.61 4.90 -14.09
C ASN A 17 6.31 5.70 -14.10
N SER A 18 5.47 5.50 -15.11
CA SER A 18 4.09 5.94 -15.12
C SER A 18 3.36 5.16 -14.02
N HIS A 19 3.44 5.71 -12.81
CA HIS A 19 2.59 5.29 -11.69
C HIS A 19 1.18 5.70 -12.10
N ALA A 20 0.38 4.74 -12.57
CA ALA A 20 -1.03 4.97 -12.79
C ALA A 20 -1.62 5.54 -11.49
N GLU A 21 -2.18 6.76 -11.54
CA GLU A 21 -2.79 7.40 -10.38
C GLU A 21 -4.06 6.62 -10.00
N TYR A 22 -3.91 5.59 -9.19
CA TYR A 22 -5.03 4.91 -8.55
C TYR A 22 -5.58 5.86 -7.50
N LYS A 23 -6.75 6.46 -7.75
CA LYS A 23 -7.48 7.25 -6.74
C LYS A 23 -7.81 6.36 -5.55
N ALA A 24 -6.90 6.37 -4.59
CA ALA A 24 -6.86 5.47 -3.44
C ALA A 24 -7.89 5.80 -2.36
N PHE A 25 -8.50 6.98 -2.48
CA PHE A 25 -9.41 7.52 -1.50
C PHE A 25 -10.74 7.85 -2.17
N THR A 26 -11.81 7.35 -1.56
CA THR A 26 -13.19 7.68 -1.89
C THR A 26 -13.80 8.49 -0.75
N LEU A 27 -14.86 9.22 -1.01
CA LEU A 27 -15.57 9.99 0.01
C LEU A 27 -16.61 9.08 0.70
N TYR A 28 -16.48 8.86 2.00
CA TYR A 28 -17.53 8.27 2.84
C TYR A 28 -17.89 9.27 3.94
N LYS A 29 -19.15 9.72 3.94
CA LYS A 29 -19.66 10.75 4.87
C LYS A 29 -18.78 12.00 4.97
N GLY A 30 -18.26 12.48 3.84
CA GLY A 30 -17.47 13.73 3.80
C GLY A 30 -16.01 13.60 4.29
N LYS A 31 -15.55 12.41 4.70
CA LYS A 31 -14.12 12.12 4.94
C LYS A 31 -13.57 11.23 3.82
N THR A 32 -12.33 11.48 3.41
CA THR A 32 -11.57 10.61 2.50
C THR A 32 -11.29 9.28 3.22
N VAL A 33 -11.91 8.20 2.75
CA VAL A 33 -11.69 6.83 3.20
C VAL A 33 -10.95 6.05 2.12
N ALA A 34 -10.11 5.12 2.51
CA ALA A 34 -9.38 4.31 1.54
C ALA A 34 -10.31 3.39 0.73
N SER A 35 -10.07 3.27 -0.56
CA SER A 35 -10.77 2.35 -1.46
C SER A 35 -10.05 1.00 -1.48
N ALA A 36 -10.71 -0.03 -0.95
CA ALA A 36 -10.16 -1.39 -0.93
C ALA A 36 -9.80 -1.89 -2.33
N SER A 37 -10.63 -1.60 -3.34
CA SER A 37 -10.39 -2.01 -4.72
C SER A 37 -9.17 -1.31 -5.34
N ALA A 38 -8.95 -0.02 -5.04
CA ALA A 38 -7.78 0.72 -5.49
C ALA A 38 -6.49 0.21 -4.83
N ILE A 39 -6.55 -0.05 -3.51
CA ILE A 39 -5.44 -0.64 -2.75
C ILE A 39 -5.08 -2.01 -3.28
N VAL A 40 -6.05 -2.89 -3.50
CA VAL A 40 -5.82 -4.24 -4.04
C VAL A 40 -5.25 -4.15 -5.45
N THR A 41 -5.77 -3.27 -6.29
CA THR A 41 -5.23 -3.07 -7.65
C THR A 41 -3.76 -2.64 -7.61
N ARG A 42 -3.42 -1.68 -6.74
CA ARG A 42 -2.02 -1.28 -6.52
C ARG A 42 -1.18 -2.45 -6.00
N LEU A 43 -1.69 -3.23 -5.05
CA LEU A 43 -1.00 -4.39 -4.52
C LEU A 43 -0.71 -5.45 -5.61
N CYS A 44 -1.69 -5.75 -6.45
CA CYS A 44 -1.54 -6.67 -7.58
C CYS A 44 -0.54 -6.18 -8.63
N SER A 45 -0.31 -4.86 -8.75
CA SER A 45 0.72 -4.34 -9.66
C SER A 45 2.15 -4.58 -9.16
N GLU A 46 2.31 -4.85 -7.86
CA GLU A 46 3.60 -5.01 -7.20
C GLU A 46 3.88 -6.45 -6.76
N ILE A 47 2.82 -7.28 -6.67
CA ILE A 47 2.87 -8.65 -6.19
C ILE A 47 2.02 -9.53 -7.11
N THR A 48 2.66 -10.51 -7.73
CA THR A 48 1.95 -11.54 -8.48
C THR A 48 1.15 -12.41 -7.51
N ILE A 49 -0.18 -12.36 -7.61
CA ILE A 49 -1.12 -13.20 -6.85
C ILE A 49 -2.10 -13.88 -7.81
N THR A 50 -2.58 -15.07 -7.48
CA THR A 50 -3.57 -15.79 -8.30
C THR A 50 -4.96 -15.13 -8.21
N ALA A 51 -5.87 -15.51 -9.11
CA ALA A 51 -7.26 -15.02 -9.07
C ALA A 51 -7.94 -15.34 -7.72
N ASP A 52 -7.78 -16.56 -7.22
CA ASP A 52 -8.34 -16.98 -5.93
C ASP A 52 -7.73 -16.20 -4.76
N GLN A 53 -6.42 -15.96 -4.80
CA GLN A 53 -5.76 -15.12 -3.79
C GLN A 53 -6.28 -13.69 -3.84
N LYS A 54 -6.48 -13.12 -5.04
CA LYS A 54 -6.98 -11.75 -5.22
C LYS A 54 -8.34 -11.55 -4.57
N THR A 55 -9.29 -12.48 -4.75
CA THR A 55 -10.61 -12.40 -4.11
C THR A 55 -10.48 -12.36 -2.58
N LYS A 56 -9.74 -13.31 -2.00
CA LYS A 56 -9.55 -13.39 -0.54
C LYS A 56 -8.80 -12.19 0.03
N VAL A 57 -7.76 -11.71 -0.67
CA VAL A 57 -7.02 -10.49 -0.28
C VAL A 57 -7.93 -9.27 -0.30
N THR A 58 -8.84 -9.18 -1.28
CA THR A 58 -9.81 -8.09 -1.36
C THR A 58 -10.75 -8.08 -0.16
N GLU A 59 -11.28 -9.23 0.24
CA GLU A 59 -12.15 -9.36 1.42
C GLU A 59 -11.41 -8.99 2.71
N ILE A 60 -10.18 -9.48 2.88
CA ILE A 60 -9.34 -9.20 4.04
C ILE A 60 -9.04 -7.70 4.15
N ILE A 61 -8.63 -7.06 3.05
CA ILE A 61 -8.31 -5.62 3.01
C ILE A 61 -9.55 -4.77 3.25
N SER A 62 -10.70 -5.15 2.66
CA SER A 62 -11.97 -4.43 2.86
C SER A 62 -12.38 -4.45 4.33
N THR A 63 -12.35 -5.64 4.96
CA THR A 63 -12.65 -5.81 6.39
C THR A 63 -11.72 -4.97 7.27
N PHE A 64 -10.41 -4.98 6.97
CA PHE A 64 -9.45 -4.16 7.71
C PHE A 64 -9.73 -2.66 7.59
N ILE A 65 -10.06 -2.17 6.39
CA ILE A 65 -10.40 -0.76 6.16
C ILE A 65 -11.66 -0.37 6.94
N ASP A 66 -12.68 -1.23 6.95
CA ASP A 66 -13.91 -0.99 7.70
C ASP A 66 -13.65 -0.90 9.21
N GLU A 67 -12.88 -1.82 9.78
CA GLU A 67 -12.51 -1.77 11.20
C GLU A 67 -11.65 -0.54 11.53
N LYS A 68 -10.71 -0.19 10.65
CA LYS A 68 -9.86 0.99 10.85
C LYS A 68 -10.66 2.28 10.77
N ASN A 69 -11.67 2.37 9.89
CA ASN A 69 -12.56 3.52 9.80
C ASN A 69 -13.32 3.77 11.10
N LYS A 70 -13.70 2.71 11.85
CA LYS A 70 -14.41 2.83 13.13
C LYS A 70 -13.58 3.53 14.22
N ILE A 71 -12.25 3.46 14.12
CA ILE A 71 -11.35 4.06 15.13
C ILE A 71 -10.82 5.44 14.75
N LEU A 72 -11.12 5.95 13.55
CA LEU A 72 -10.67 7.29 13.11
C LEU A 72 -11.00 8.42 14.10
N PRO A 73 -12.17 8.46 14.78
CA PRO A 73 -12.45 9.49 15.78
C PRO A 73 -11.45 9.53 16.96
N LEU A 74 -10.74 8.41 17.22
CA LEU A 74 -9.71 8.36 18.26
C LEU A 74 -8.46 9.19 17.90
N GLN A 75 -8.22 9.50 16.63
CA GLN A 75 -7.08 10.36 16.25
C GLN A 75 -7.16 11.75 16.89
N GLU A 76 -8.39 12.26 17.08
CA GLU A 76 -8.66 13.56 17.66
C GLU A 76 -8.88 13.46 19.17
N SER A 77 -9.59 12.42 19.63
CA SER A 77 -10.03 12.29 21.03
C SER A 77 -9.06 11.53 21.94
N ASN A 78 -8.33 10.53 21.43
CA ASN A 78 -7.38 9.72 22.20
C ASN A 78 -6.34 9.04 21.30
N LYS A 79 -5.26 9.77 20.99
CA LYS A 79 -4.19 9.32 20.08
C LYS A 79 -3.52 8.02 20.53
N ALA A 80 -3.33 7.83 21.83
CA ALA A 80 -2.71 6.60 22.35
C ALA A 80 -3.57 5.37 22.03
N ALA A 81 -4.88 5.45 22.28
CA ALA A 81 -5.83 4.39 21.96
C ALA A 81 -5.94 4.14 20.44
N TYR A 82 -5.86 5.21 19.61
CA TYR A 82 -5.80 5.06 18.16
C TYR A 82 -4.58 4.25 17.74
N GLU A 83 -3.38 4.62 18.19
CA GLU A 83 -2.14 3.95 17.81
C GLU A 83 -2.11 2.48 18.26
N GLU A 84 -2.58 2.20 19.47
CA GLU A 84 -2.67 0.82 19.98
C GLU A 84 -3.61 -0.04 19.13
N LYS A 85 -4.83 0.45 18.85
CA LYS A 85 -5.81 -0.28 18.03
C LYS A 85 -5.32 -0.43 16.60
N ARG A 86 -4.76 0.62 16.00
CA ARG A 86 -4.17 0.59 14.66
C ARG A 86 -3.08 -0.49 14.56
N ALA A 87 -2.15 -0.54 15.52
CA ALA A 87 -1.09 -1.55 15.55
C ALA A 87 -1.66 -2.97 15.72
N SER A 88 -2.68 -3.14 16.56
CA SER A 88 -3.39 -4.41 16.74
C SER A 88 -4.07 -4.88 15.44
N TYR A 89 -4.82 -3.99 14.78
CA TYR A 89 -5.48 -4.29 13.51
C TYR A 89 -4.48 -4.63 12.41
N PHE A 90 -3.33 -3.94 12.35
CA PHE A 90 -2.30 -4.26 11.37
C PHE A 90 -1.68 -5.65 11.62
N LYS A 91 -1.50 -6.06 12.88
CA LYS A 91 -1.08 -7.44 13.21
C LYS A 91 -2.10 -8.47 12.72
N ILE A 92 -3.39 -8.21 12.93
CA ILE A 92 -4.48 -9.08 12.46
C ILE A 92 -4.50 -9.15 10.94
N LEU A 93 -4.36 -8.01 10.25
CA LEU A 93 -4.25 -7.95 8.79
C LEU A 93 -3.10 -8.83 8.29
N LYS A 94 -1.90 -8.66 8.85
CA LYS A 94 -0.73 -9.45 8.49
C LYS A 94 -0.96 -10.95 8.71
N ALA A 95 -1.58 -11.34 9.83
CA ALA A 95 -1.89 -12.74 10.12
C ALA A 95 -2.85 -13.32 9.07
N LYS A 96 -3.96 -12.64 8.78
CA LYS A 96 -4.92 -13.09 7.76
C LYS A 96 -4.31 -13.15 6.36
N LEU A 97 -3.49 -12.16 5.98
CA LEU A 97 -2.79 -12.19 4.70
C LEU A 97 -1.81 -13.37 4.63
N SER A 98 -1.18 -13.78 5.73
CA SER A 98 -0.27 -14.94 5.76
C SER A 98 -0.94 -16.29 5.54
N GLU A 99 -2.26 -16.38 5.75
CA GLU A 99 -3.05 -17.59 5.48
C GLU A 99 -3.35 -17.76 3.98
N VAL A 100 -3.25 -16.68 3.20
CA VAL A 100 -3.64 -16.63 1.78
C VAL A 100 -2.43 -16.44 0.86
N LEU A 101 -1.46 -15.63 1.29
CA LEU A 101 -0.27 -15.28 0.54
C LEU A 101 0.88 -16.23 0.86
N LEU A 102 1.68 -16.54 -0.16
CA LEU A 102 2.97 -17.17 0.03
C LEU A 102 3.89 -16.26 0.84
N LYS A 103 4.84 -16.85 1.57
CA LYS A 103 5.81 -16.09 2.38
C LYS A 103 6.47 -14.95 1.61
N VAL A 104 6.93 -15.21 0.38
CA VAL A 104 7.57 -14.20 -0.48
C VAL A 104 6.62 -13.07 -0.89
N GLN A 105 5.34 -13.37 -1.12
CA GLN A 105 4.31 -12.37 -1.44
C GLN A 105 4.02 -11.51 -0.21
N LEU A 106 3.92 -12.11 0.98
CA LEU A 106 3.73 -11.38 2.23
C LEU A 106 4.92 -10.48 2.57
N GLU A 107 6.15 -10.97 2.38
CA GLU A 107 7.36 -10.16 2.55
C GLU A 107 7.38 -8.97 1.60
N LYS A 108 7.05 -9.18 0.32
CA LYS A 108 6.92 -8.09 -0.65
C LYS A 108 5.85 -7.09 -0.23
N PHE A 109 4.69 -7.53 0.26
CA PHE A 109 3.66 -6.64 0.81
C PHE A 109 4.20 -5.74 1.92
N LEU A 110 4.95 -6.30 2.87
CA LEU A 110 5.53 -5.52 3.98
C LEU A 110 6.58 -4.52 3.50
N GLN A 111 7.30 -4.82 2.43
CA GLN A 111 8.28 -3.92 1.81
C GLN A 111 7.63 -2.76 1.05
N LEU A 112 6.35 -2.87 0.68
CA LEU A 112 5.58 -1.79 0.04
C LEU A 112 5.10 -0.73 1.04
N LYS A 113 5.54 -0.80 2.30
CA LYS A 113 5.25 0.21 3.33
C LYS A 113 5.73 1.60 2.86
N PRO A 114 4.82 2.58 2.72
CA PRO A 114 5.22 3.93 2.36
C PRO A 114 6.05 4.61 3.44
N LYS A 115 6.81 5.63 3.06
CA LYS A 115 7.42 6.55 4.02
C LYS A 115 6.32 7.39 4.69
N VAL A 116 6.59 7.87 5.91
CA VAL A 116 5.63 8.68 6.67
C VAL A 116 5.21 9.96 5.92
N ALA A 117 6.12 10.52 5.12
CA ALA A 117 5.86 11.72 4.31
C ALA A 117 5.06 11.44 3.01
N GLU A 118 4.89 10.18 2.61
CA GLU A 118 4.19 9.80 1.38
C GLU A 118 2.68 9.62 1.63
N THR A 119 2.02 10.65 2.17
CA THR A 119 0.60 10.59 2.56
C THR A 119 -0.35 10.31 1.40
N ASP A 120 0.06 10.66 0.17
CA ASP A 120 -0.72 10.44 -1.05
C ASP A 120 -0.55 9.02 -1.62
N ASN A 121 0.34 8.20 -1.05
CA ASN A 121 0.53 6.83 -1.50
C ASN A 121 -0.73 6.00 -1.24
N THR A 122 -1.19 5.26 -2.26
CA THR A 122 -2.40 4.42 -2.16
C THR A 122 -2.36 3.45 -0.98
N LEU A 123 -1.19 2.95 -0.60
CA LEU A 123 -1.02 1.99 0.49
C LEU A 123 -0.88 2.66 1.86
N TYR A 124 -0.77 3.99 1.93
CA TYR A 124 -0.50 4.72 3.18
C TYR A 124 -1.46 4.33 4.28
N TYR A 125 -2.75 4.30 3.95
CA TYR A 125 -3.82 3.95 4.88
C TYR A 125 -3.73 2.53 5.44
N LEU A 126 -3.05 1.59 4.79
CA LEU A 126 -2.81 0.27 5.39
C LEU A 126 -1.79 0.33 6.53
N PHE A 127 -0.79 1.20 6.41
CA PHE A 127 0.38 1.22 7.30
C PHE A 127 0.37 2.33 8.35
N TYR A 128 -0.45 3.38 8.18
CA TYR A 128 -0.56 4.59 9.05
C TYR A 128 -2.01 5.02 9.14
#